data_AF-A0A2C5W5R2-F1
#
_entry.id   AF-A0A2C5W5R2-F1
#
_cell.length_a   1.000
_cell.length_b   1.000
_cell.length_c   1.000
_cell.angle_alpha   90.00
_cell.angle_beta   90.00
_cell.angle_gamma   90.00
#
_symmetry.space_group_name_H-M   'P 1'
#
loop_
_entity.id
_entity.type
_entity.pdbx_description
1 polymer ?
#
loop_
_entity_poly.entity_id
_entity_poly.type
_entity_poly.pdbx_seq_one_letter_code
_entity_poly.pdbx_strand_id
1 'polypeptide(L)'
;MKIFRAAPLNWHYISEIHIGLIDGIFCKHLRKKLGFHRQMFDDDFARLFRSNNRRSGSLFNIKSNDEAVVQKLLGNAETHSKDEKIRELVEEIAQLLIWLGRAYYFVYDNTEQEKVHLTSINSGGVARIFGKHIQWVPKRTEKRWDQDDEELSREIRILDGAKVIRFDMPRSIKSMLSAQNKTLALIDKYHFKATDFQPHATHENPTPTNHFDFGVWNDTQETAFYRATISTGWNGRKYDSLKRSDFFDCHRLIRFRRNQLLLRDDILNQLSVELSRIGKGYTAGFSVEISGTEKLPSVAHLDELAVRLDREQVGFNEVIDYFYKG
;
A
#
# COMPACT_ATOMS: atom_id res chain seq x y z
N MET A 1 21.77 22.87 9.44
CA MET A 1 20.93 21.74 9.87
C MET A 1 20.25 22.16 11.16
N LYS A 2 18.91 22.14 11.22
CA LYS A 2 18.13 22.56 12.40
C LYS A 2 17.49 21.32 13.05
N ILE A 3 17.50 21.24 14.38
CA ILE A 3 16.82 20.17 15.13
C ILE A 3 15.87 20.82 16.12
N PHE A 4 14.58 20.50 16.06
CA PHE A 4 13.57 21.12 16.91
C PHE A 4 12.32 20.24 17.04
N ARG A 5 11.50 20.50 18.06
CA ARG A 5 10.17 19.90 18.17
C ARG A 5 9.18 20.69 17.34
N ALA A 6 8.45 20.03 16.47
CA ALA A 6 7.44 20.66 15.63
C ALA A 6 6.43 19.64 15.08
N ALA A 7 5.31 20.15 14.57
CA ALA A 7 4.40 19.40 13.72
C ALA A 7 5.12 18.92 12.45
N PRO A 8 4.67 17.80 11.85
CA PRO A 8 5.27 17.29 10.64
C PRO A 8 5.11 18.26 9.47
N LEU A 9 6.06 18.22 8.54
CA LEU A 9 5.96 18.92 7.26
C LEU A 9 5.31 18.00 6.23
N ASN A 10 4.23 18.45 5.60
CA ASN A 10 3.58 17.71 4.53
C ASN A 10 4.24 18.03 3.19
N TRP A 11 4.84 17.03 2.55
CA TRP A 11 5.69 17.22 1.35
C TRP A 11 4.93 17.27 0.02
N HIS A 12 3.60 17.32 0.04
CA HIS A 12 2.80 17.24 -1.18
C HIS A 12 3.06 18.40 -2.18
N TYR A 13 3.72 19.48 -1.74
CA TYR A 13 3.88 20.72 -2.53
C TYR A 13 5.32 21.27 -2.62
N ILE A 14 6.36 20.48 -2.33
CA ILE A 14 7.73 21.00 -2.44
C ILE A 14 8.23 20.81 -3.87
N SER A 15 8.34 21.93 -4.59
CA SER A 15 8.65 21.99 -6.03
C SER A 15 10.04 21.47 -6.40
N GLU A 16 11.06 21.60 -5.53
CA GLU A 16 12.44 21.19 -5.83
C GLU A 16 13.16 20.66 -4.57
N ILE A 17 13.23 19.34 -4.44
CA ILE A 17 13.98 18.67 -3.36
C ILE A 17 15.38 18.32 -3.85
N HIS A 18 16.39 18.93 -3.23
CA HIS A 18 17.79 18.59 -3.47
C HIS A 18 18.18 17.38 -2.59
N ILE A 19 17.91 16.17 -3.08
CA ILE A 19 18.27 14.94 -2.37
C ILE A 19 19.79 14.75 -2.50
N GLY A 20 20.54 14.99 -1.43
CA GLY A 20 21.97 14.62 -1.33
C GLY A 20 22.18 13.14 -0.96
N LEU A 21 23.44 12.73 -0.79
CA LEU A 21 23.80 11.35 -0.40
C LEU A 21 23.19 10.94 0.96
N ILE A 22 23.26 11.84 1.95
CA ILE A 22 22.70 11.62 3.30
C ILE A 22 21.17 11.56 3.23
N ASP A 23 20.56 12.45 2.44
CA ASP A 23 19.10 12.47 2.23
C ASP A 23 18.62 11.15 1.60
N GLY A 24 19.45 10.52 0.75
CA GLY A 24 19.18 9.20 0.18
C GLY A 24 19.04 8.06 1.21
N ILE A 25 19.59 8.19 2.43
CA ILE A 25 19.44 7.17 3.48
C ILE A 25 18.01 7.19 4.04
N PHE A 26 17.47 8.39 4.27
CA PHE A 26 16.16 8.59 4.91
C PHE A 26 15.00 8.73 3.91
N CYS A 27 15.29 9.22 2.71
CA CYS A 27 14.30 9.54 1.66
C CYS A 27 14.42 8.60 0.44
N LYS A 28 14.96 7.39 0.64
CA LYS A 28 15.27 6.39 -0.39
C LYS A 28 14.10 6.08 -1.34
N HIS A 29 12.87 6.13 -0.82
CA HIS A 29 11.64 5.86 -1.57
C HIS A 29 11.23 7.01 -2.51
N LEU A 30 11.64 8.26 -2.24
CA LEU A 30 11.33 9.41 -3.10
C LEU A 30 12.04 9.36 -4.47
N ARG A 31 13.09 8.53 -4.60
CA ARG A 31 13.88 8.42 -5.85
C ARG A 31 13.45 7.28 -6.77
N LYS A 32 12.67 6.31 -6.30
CA LYS A 32 12.52 5.05 -7.03
C LYS A 32 11.27 5.07 -7.89
N LYS A 33 11.43 5.33 -9.19
CA LYS A 33 10.39 5.03 -10.19
C LYS A 33 10.06 3.54 -10.08
N LEU A 34 8.80 3.22 -9.84
CA LEU A 34 8.35 1.82 -9.81
C LEU A 34 8.48 1.23 -11.21
N GLY A 35 8.92 -0.02 -11.29
CA GLY A 35 8.94 -0.77 -12.54
C GLY A 35 7.52 -1.12 -13.00
N PHE A 36 7.38 -1.52 -14.26
CA PHE A 36 6.10 -1.76 -14.92
C PHE A 36 5.23 -2.79 -14.16
N HIS A 37 5.75 -4.00 -13.92
CA HIS A 37 5.03 -5.03 -13.20
C HIS A 37 4.81 -4.66 -11.73
N ARG A 38 5.79 -3.98 -11.11
CA ARG A 38 5.64 -3.53 -9.72
C ARG A 38 4.47 -2.57 -9.55
N GLN A 39 4.31 -1.61 -10.46
CA GLN A 39 3.21 -0.65 -10.42
C GLN A 39 1.85 -1.35 -10.58
N MET A 40 1.72 -2.22 -11.58
CA MET A 40 0.47 -2.97 -11.79
C MET A 40 0.11 -3.86 -10.59
N PHE A 41 1.09 -4.53 -9.99
CA PHE A 41 0.87 -5.31 -8.78
C PHE A 41 0.39 -4.44 -7.63
N ASP A 42 1.04 -3.29 -7.41
CA ASP A 42 0.70 -2.41 -6.29
C ASP A 42 -0.73 -1.87 -6.43
N ASP A 43 -1.14 -1.48 -7.65
CA ASP A 43 -2.50 -1.04 -7.97
C ASP A 43 -3.54 -2.15 -7.76
N ASP A 44 -3.20 -3.39 -8.11
CA ASP A 44 -4.10 -4.53 -7.95
C ASP A 44 -4.22 -4.94 -6.48
N PHE A 45 -3.10 -5.01 -5.77
CA PHE A 45 -3.03 -5.51 -4.40
C PHE A 45 -3.64 -4.52 -3.40
N ALA A 46 -3.54 -3.21 -3.65
CA ALA A 46 -4.15 -2.16 -2.80
C ALA A 46 -5.68 -2.11 -2.84
N ARG A 47 -6.33 -2.78 -3.81
CA ARG A 47 -7.81 -2.83 -3.93
C ARG A 47 -8.44 -3.76 -2.90
N LEU A 48 -8.49 -3.30 -1.66
CA LEU A 48 -9.01 -4.08 -0.54
C LEU A 48 -10.54 -4.22 -0.58
N PHE A 49 -11.25 -3.16 -1.00
CA PHE A 49 -12.71 -3.17 -1.14
C PHE A 49 -13.12 -3.15 -2.61
N ARG A 50 -14.39 -3.52 -2.88
CA ARG A 50 -14.98 -3.52 -4.22
C ARG A 50 -16.05 -2.45 -4.35
N SER A 51 -16.21 -1.95 -5.57
CA SER A 51 -17.22 -0.95 -5.95
C SER A 51 -18.66 -1.39 -5.67
N ASN A 52 -18.96 -2.69 -5.66
CA ASN A 52 -20.31 -3.23 -5.44
C ASN A 52 -20.72 -3.35 -3.96
N ASN A 53 -19.86 -2.98 -3.00
CA ASN A 53 -20.21 -2.97 -1.58
C ASN A 53 -21.15 -1.81 -1.18
N ARG A 54 -21.76 -1.11 -2.15
CA ARG A 54 -22.81 -0.10 -1.94
C ARG A 54 -24.17 -0.66 -1.53
N ARG A 55 -24.24 -1.89 -1.00
CA ARG A 55 -25.49 -2.43 -0.47
C ARG A 55 -25.82 -1.73 0.85
N SER A 56 -27.09 -1.37 1.04
CA SER A 56 -27.55 -0.63 2.22
C SER A 56 -27.22 -1.38 3.52
N GLY A 57 -26.42 -0.75 4.36
CA GLY A 57 -26.15 -1.12 5.75
C GLY A 57 -24.67 -1.33 6.05
N SER A 58 -24.35 -1.41 7.35
CA SER A 58 -22.99 -1.14 7.78
C SER A 58 -21.95 -2.20 7.41
N LEU A 59 -20.84 -1.76 6.84
CA LEU A 59 -19.69 -2.59 6.44
C LEU A 59 -18.77 -2.91 7.61
N PHE A 60 -18.73 -2.03 8.62
CA PHE A 60 -17.84 -2.17 9.77
C PHE A 60 -18.62 -2.18 11.08
N ASN A 61 -18.25 -3.09 11.97
CA ASN A 61 -18.70 -3.08 13.34
C ASN A 61 -17.73 -2.26 14.18
N ILE A 62 -18.23 -1.19 14.81
CA ILE A 62 -17.45 -0.33 15.71
C ILE A 62 -17.99 -0.53 17.13
N LYS A 63 -17.21 -1.19 17.98
CA LYS A 63 -17.52 -1.33 19.41
C LYS A 63 -16.67 -0.35 20.19
N SER A 64 -17.30 0.53 20.97
CA SER A 64 -16.58 1.47 21.83
C SER A 64 -17.30 1.67 23.15
N ASN A 65 -16.54 2.08 24.17
CA ASN A 65 -17.06 2.51 25.46
C ASN A 65 -17.42 4.01 25.51
N ASP A 66 -17.05 4.78 24.49
CA ASP A 66 -17.36 6.22 24.41
C ASP A 66 -17.57 6.65 22.94
N GLU A 67 -18.84 6.71 22.54
CA GLU A 67 -19.22 7.05 21.16
C GLU A 67 -18.87 8.50 20.79
N ALA A 68 -18.84 9.43 21.77
CA ALA A 68 -18.49 10.82 21.51
C ALA A 68 -17.02 10.96 21.08
N VAL A 69 -16.13 10.21 21.74
CA VAL A 69 -14.70 10.17 21.35
C VAL A 69 -14.52 9.52 19.98
N VAL A 70 -15.27 8.46 19.65
CA VAL A 70 -15.24 7.85 18.31
C VAL A 70 -15.67 8.86 17.24
N GLN A 71 -16.77 9.58 17.47
CA GLN A 71 -17.23 10.63 16.55
C GLN A 71 -16.20 11.74 16.39
N LYS A 72 -15.55 12.14 17.48
CA LYS A 72 -14.47 13.13 17.44
C LYS A 72 -13.28 12.66 16.60
N LEU A 73 -12.84 11.41 16.78
CA LEU A 73 -11.69 10.82 16.08
C LEU A 73 -11.97 10.53 14.60
N LEU A 74 -13.18 10.11 14.24
CA LEU A 74 -13.60 9.85 12.86
C LEU A 74 -14.21 11.10 12.19
N GLY A 75 -14.30 12.21 12.91
CA GLY A 75 -14.82 13.50 12.48
C GLY A 75 -16.33 13.51 12.21
N ASN A 76 -17.15 13.67 13.25
CA ASN A 76 -18.61 13.91 13.24
C ASN A 76 -19.32 13.43 11.97
N ALA A 77 -19.32 12.12 11.77
CA ALA A 77 -19.88 11.45 10.60
C ALA A 77 -21.14 10.66 11.01
N GLU A 78 -22.18 10.70 10.18
CA GLU A 78 -23.29 9.74 10.24
C GLU A 78 -22.79 8.31 9.98
N THR A 79 -23.56 7.28 10.34
CA THR A 79 -23.15 5.87 10.20
C THR A 79 -22.67 5.51 8.78
N HIS A 80 -23.37 5.95 7.74
CA HIS A 80 -22.95 5.70 6.36
C HIS A 80 -21.66 6.44 5.97
N SER A 81 -21.41 7.62 6.53
CA SER A 81 -20.17 8.35 6.29
C SER A 81 -19.02 7.85 7.16
N LYS A 82 -19.29 7.20 8.31
CA LYS A 82 -18.24 6.51 9.10
C LYS A 82 -17.67 5.32 8.32
N ASP A 83 -18.54 4.50 7.73
CA ASP A 83 -18.09 3.36 6.93
C ASP A 83 -17.26 3.81 5.74
N GLU A 84 -17.70 4.84 5.03
CA GLU A 84 -16.96 5.37 3.89
C GLU A 84 -15.59 5.92 4.32
N LYS A 85 -15.53 6.67 5.43
CA LYS A 85 -14.27 7.17 5.98
C LYS A 85 -13.31 6.06 6.40
N ILE A 86 -13.81 5.02 7.06
CA ILE A 86 -12.99 3.86 7.44
C ILE A 86 -12.49 3.16 6.17
N ARG A 87 -13.35 3.00 5.17
CA ARG A 87 -12.99 2.39 3.87
C ARG A 87 -11.88 3.18 3.18
N GLU A 88 -12.06 4.48 3.01
CA GLU A 88 -11.07 5.39 2.41
C GLU A 88 -9.75 5.37 3.18
N LEU A 89 -9.81 5.45 4.50
CA LEU A 89 -8.63 5.41 5.36
C LEU A 89 -7.88 4.07 5.23
N VAL A 90 -8.59 2.94 5.22
CA VAL A 90 -7.98 1.62 5.06
C VAL A 90 -7.36 1.47 3.67
N GLU A 91 -8.00 1.97 2.61
CA GLU A 91 -7.46 1.98 1.23
C GLU A 91 -6.19 2.84 1.14
N GLU A 92 -6.20 4.04 1.72
CA GLU A 92 -5.03 4.92 1.76
C GLU A 92 -3.87 4.28 2.55
N ILE A 93 -4.14 3.72 3.73
CA ILE A 93 -3.14 3.00 4.53
C ILE A 93 -2.56 1.84 3.72
N ALA A 94 -3.42 1.05 3.06
CA ALA A 94 -2.97 -0.09 2.26
C ALA A 94 -2.04 0.35 1.13
N GLN A 95 -2.38 1.41 0.41
CA GLN A 95 -1.54 1.96 -0.66
C GLN A 95 -0.18 2.42 -0.12
N LEU A 96 -0.16 3.17 0.99
CA LEU A 96 1.08 3.61 1.64
C LEU A 96 1.92 2.43 2.15
N LEU A 97 1.30 1.43 2.76
CA LEU A 97 1.98 0.21 3.21
C LEU A 97 2.60 -0.54 2.03
N ILE A 98 1.88 -0.70 0.91
CA ILE A 98 2.37 -1.42 -0.26
C ILE A 98 3.54 -0.68 -0.92
N TRP A 99 3.46 0.65 -1.03
CA TRP A 99 4.50 1.46 -1.68
C TRP A 99 5.73 1.70 -0.80
N LEU A 100 5.52 2.03 0.48
CA LEU A 100 6.56 2.51 1.40
C LEU A 100 6.89 1.51 2.51
N GLY A 101 6.08 0.45 2.69
CA GLY A 101 6.24 -0.55 3.74
C GLY A 101 5.74 -0.11 5.12
N ARG A 102 5.35 1.16 5.27
CA ARG A 102 4.88 1.82 6.48
C ARG A 102 3.96 2.98 6.10
N ALA A 103 2.99 3.30 6.96
CA ALA A 103 2.19 4.51 6.86
C ALA A 103 2.25 5.29 8.18
N TYR A 104 2.36 6.61 8.12
CA TYR A 104 2.35 7.49 9.27
C TYR A 104 1.25 8.52 9.13
N TYR A 105 0.53 8.78 10.21
CA TYR A 105 -0.47 9.84 10.30
C TYR A 105 -0.17 10.73 11.50
N PHE A 106 -0.58 11.99 11.41
CA PHE A 106 -0.53 12.94 12.52
C PHE A 106 -1.93 13.37 12.91
N VAL A 107 -2.15 13.44 14.22
CA VAL A 107 -3.38 13.93 14.82
C VAL A 107 -3.24 15.42 15.09
N TYR A 108 -4.05 16.22 14.40
CA TYR A 108 -4.19 17.65 14.66
C TYR A 108 -5.45 17.90 15.49
N ASP A 109 -5.29 18.49 16.66
CA ASP A 109 -6.40 18.98 17.48
C ASP A 109 -6.75 20.39 17.00
N ASN A 110 -7.92 20.57 16.38
CA ASN A 110 -8.45 21.91 16.16
C ASN A 110 -9.28 22.31 17.37
N THR A 111 -8.70 23.15 18.23
CA THR A 111 -9.35 23.65 19.45
C THR A 111 -10.60 24.50 19.14
N GLU A 112 -10.71 25.08 17.95
CA GLU A 112 -11.86 25.95 17.60
C GLU A 112 -13.09 25.16 17.12
N GLN A 113 -12.90 23.99 16.51
CA GLN A 113 -14.00 23.18 15.96
C GLN A 113 -14.27 21.90 16.77
N GLU A 114 -13.52 21.64 17.83
CA GLU A 114 -13.45 20.36 18.55
C GLU A 114 -13.22 19.14 17.64
N LYS A 115 -12.72 19.37 16.42
CA LYS A 115 -12.47 18.33 15.43
C LYS A 115 -11.04 17.84 15.51
N VAL A 116 -10.89 16.53 15.39
CA VAL A 116 -9.60 15.88 15.22
C VAL A 116 -9.42 15.59 13.74
N HIS A 117 -8.31 16.07 13.17
CA HIS A 117 -7.94 15.78 11.80
C HIS A 117 -6.77 14.81 11.78
N LEU A 118 -7.00 13.66 11.14
CA LEU A 118 -5.96 12.70 10.79
C LEU A 118 -5.44 13.07 9.41
N THR A 119 -4.17 13.46 9.35
CA THR A 119 -3.51 13.77 8.07
C THR A 119 -2.38 12.80 7.86
N SER A 120 -2.32 12.18 6.68
CA SER A 120 -1.20 11.34 6.30
C SER A 120 0.07 12.18 6.21
N ILE A 121 1.15 11.65 6.79
CA ILE A 121 2.48 12.23 6.71
C ILE A 121 3.26 11.41 5.68
N ASN A 122 4.11 12.08 4.89
CA ASN A 122 5.04 11.36 4.05
C ASN A 122 5.89 10.41 4.91
N SER A 123 5.76 9.11 4.66
CA SER A 123 6.48 8.09 5.42
C SER A 123 7.97 8.04 5.03
N GLY A 124 8.33 8.60 3.87
CA GLY A 124 9.71 8.91 3.51
C GLY A 124 10.28 9.94 4.49
N GLY A 125 11.44 9.63 5.08
CA GLY A 125 12.08 10.50 6.06
C GLY A 125 11.56 10.37 7.50
N VAL A 126 10.46 9.66 7.77
CA VAL A 126 9.98 9.44 9.14
C VAL A 126 10.56 8.14 9.71
N ALA A 127 11.24 8.25 10.85
CA ALA A 127 11.83 7.11 11.55
C ALA A 127 11.62 7.21 13.07
N ARG A 128 11.57 6.04 13.72
CA ARG A 128 11.60 5.95 15.18
C ARG A 128 13.03 5.67 15.64
N ILE A 129 13.64 6.61 16.35
CA ILE A 129 15.01 6.52 16.87
C ILE A 129 14.96 6.76 18.38
N PHE A 130 15.53 5.86 19.18
CA PHE A 130 15.49 5.89 20.65
C PHE A 130 14.09 6.17 21.23
N GLY A 131 13.08 5.53 20.66
CA GLY A 131 11.69 5.67 21.09
C GLY A 131 10.96 6.93 20.60
N LYS A 132 11.67 7.94 20.05
CA LYS A 132 11.08 9.18 19.52
C LYS A 132 10.83 9.08 18.02
N HIS A 133 9.73 9.68 17.57
CA HIS A 133 9.44 9.84 16.15
C HIS A 133 10.14 11.08 15.62
N ILE A 134 10.89 10.91 14.54
CA ILE A 134 11.69 11.96 13.91
C ILE A 134 11.34 12.01 12.44
N GLN A 135 11.13 13.21 11.90
CA GLN A 135 11.02 13.46 10.47
C GLN A 135 12.30 14.14 9.97
N TRP A 136 12.97 13.48 9.03
CA TRP A 136 14.09 14.03 8.27
C TRP A 136 13.56 14.83 7.09
N VAL A 137 13.79 16.13 7.08
CA VAL A 137 13.40 17.01 5.97
C VAL A 137 14.65 17.44 5.20
N PRO A 138 14.76 17.06 3.91
CA PRO A 138 15.90 17.41 3.08
C PRO A 138 15.98 18.92 2.78
N LYS A 139 17.12 19.36 2.22
CA LYS A 139 17.27 20.73 1.72
C LYS A 139 16.28 20.94 0.58
N ARG A 140 15.59 22.08 0.58
CA ARG A 140 14.54 22.39 -0.38
C ARG A 140 14.54 23.87 -0.71
N THR A 141 14.05 24.17 -1.90
CA THR A 141 13.76 25.54 -2.33
C THR A 141 12.25 25.73 -2.30
N GLU A 142 11.78 26.73 -1.57
CA GLU A 142 10.37 27.08 -1.50
C GLU A 142 10.10 28.24 -2.45
N LYS A 143 9.36 27.96 -3.52
CA LYS A 143 8.97 28.97 -4.51
C LYS A 143 7.84 29.80 -3.94
N ARG A 144 8.06 31.11 -3.80
CA ARG A 144 7.02 32.07 -3.44
C ARG A 144 6.63 32.84 -4.70
N TRP A 145 5.33 33.05 -4.91
CA TRP A 145 4.85 33.74 -6.12
C TRP A 145 5.18 35.23 -6.11
N ASP A 146 5.43 35.79 -4.93
CA ASP A 146 5.58 37.22 -4.63
C ASP A 146 6.98 37.59 -4.10
N GLN A 147 7.88 36.61 -3.92
CA GLN A 147 9.20 36.80 -3.34
C GLN A 147 10.23 35.91 -4.03
N ASP A 148 11.51 36.28 -3.91
CA ASP A 148 12.61 35.41 -4.34
C ASP A 148 12.55 34.05 -3.63
N ASP A 149 12.90 33.00 -4.36
CA ASP A 149 12.94 31.63 -3.89
C ASP A 149 13.79 31.50 -2.61
N GLU A 150 13.19 30.99 -1.52
CA GLU A 150 13.89 30.82 -0.26
C GLU A 150 14.52 29.42 -0.18
N GLU A 151 15.85 29.38 0.02
CA GLU A 151 16.56 28.12 0.20
C GLU A 151 16.55 27.68 1.68
N LEU A 152 15.76 26.65 1.98
CA LEU A 152 15.59 26.13 3.33
C LEU A 152 16.59 25.01 3.63
N SER A 153 17.35 25.22 4.71
CA SER A 153 18.33 24.23 5.20
C SER A 153 17.66 22.93 5.69
N ARG A 154 18.40 21.82 5.70
CA ARG A 154 17.93 20.54 6.27
C ARG A 154 17.40 20.68 7.69
N GLU A 155 16.27 20.03 7.96
CA GLU A 155 15.61 20.02 9.27
C GLU A 155 15.43 18.59 9.78
N ILE A 156 15.55 18.43 11.10
CA ILE A 156 15.19 17.22 11.82
C ILE A 156 14.10 17.61 12.82
N ARG A 157 12.87 17.19 12.54
CA ARG A 157 11.71 17.50 13.39
C ARG A 157 11.45 16.33 14.34
N ILE A 158 11.45 16.61 15.64
CA ILE A 158 11.04 15.64 16.66
C ILE A 158 9.53 15.76 16.82
N LEU A 159 8.81 14.72 16.42
CA LEU A 159 7.35 14.68 16.44
C LEU A 159 6.83 14.26 17.81
N ASP A 160 5.65 14.76 18.17
CA ASP A 160 4.94 14.33 19.38
C ASP A 160 4.45 12.88 19.21
N GLY A 161 5.02 11.97 19.99
CA GLY A 161 4.66 10.55 19.95
C GLY A 161 3.23 10.26 20.36
N ALA A 162 2.57 11.15 21.14
CA ALA A 162 1.16 10.98 21.47
C ALA A 162 0.26 11.17 20.24
N LYS A 163 0.67 12.02 19.30
CA LYS A 163 -0.09 12.42 18.10
C LYS A 163 0.31 11.70 16.82
N VAL A 164 1.40 10.94 16.83
CA VAL A 164 1.84 10.14 15.67
C VAL A 164 1.16 8.77 15.72
N ILE A 165 0.49 8.40 14.63
CA ILE A 165 0.03 7.03 14.37
C ILE A 165 0.99 6.37 13.40
N ARG A 166 1.26 5.09 13.62
CA ARG A 166 2.08 4.28 12.74
C ARG A 166 1.37 2.99 12.39
N PHE A 167 1.35 2.69 11.10
CA PHE A 167 0.96 1.40 10.56
C PHE A 167 2.17 0.68 9.97
N ASP A 168 2.30 -0.61 10.26
CA ASP A 168 3.36 -1.48 9.76
C ASP A 168 2.79 -2.58 8.89
N MET A 169 3.50 -2.95 7.82
CA MET A 169 3.13 -4.11 7.00
C MET A 169 3.22 -5.42 7.83
N PRO A 170 2.21 -6.31 7.78
CA PRO A 170 2.28 -7.64 8.40
C PRO A 170 3.55 -8.38 7.99
N ARG A 171 4.21 -9.07 8.93
CA ARG A 171 5.50 -9.75 8.66
C ARG A 171 5.41 -10.76 7.53
N SER A 172 4.34 -11.54 7.48
CA SER A 172 4.07 -12.54 6.43
C SER A 172 3.96 -11.88 5.06
N ILE A 173 3.13 -10.84 4.94
CA ILE A 173 2.95 -10.08 3.69
C ILE A 173 4.24 -9.38 3.30
N LYS A 174 4.92 -8.73 4.25
CA LYS A 174 6.21 -8.06 4.01
C LYS A 174 7.26 -9.00 3.42
N SER A 175 7.40 -10.20 3.99
CA SER A 175 8.35 -11.21 3.50
C SER A 175 8.01 -11.64 2.07
N MET A 176 6.73 -11.97 1.85
CA MET A 176 6.19 -12.36 0.55
C MET A 176 6.43 -11.28 -0.52
N LEU A 177 6.07 -10.03 -0.23
CA LEU A 177 6.26 -8.90 -1.15
C LEU A 177 7.75 -8.65 -1.39
N SER A 178 8.60 -8.75 -0.37
CA SER A 178 10.04 -8.57 -0.53
C SER A 178 10.65 -9.58 -1.52
N ALA A 179 10.25 -10.84 -1.42
CA ALA A 179 10.70 -11.89 -2.34
C ALA A 179 10.22 -11.62 -3.78
N GLN A 180 8.92 -11.37 -3.96
CA GLN A 180 8.34 -11.07 -5.27
C GLN A 180 9.00 -9.85 -5.92
N ASN A 181 9.14 -8.75 -5.16
CA ASN A 181 9.59 -7.46 -5.70
C ASN A 181 11.05 -7.47 -6.15
N LYS A 182 11.89 -8.34 -5.56
CA LYS A 182 13.26 -8.54 -6.04
C LYS A 182 13.26 -9.07 -7.46
N THR A 183 12.43 -10.09 -7.73
CA THR A 183 12.32 -10.70 -9.06
C THR A 183 11.60 -9.78 -10.04
N LEU A 184 10.51 -9.11 -9.63
CA LEU A 184 9.81 -8.15 -10.50
C LEU A 184 10.73 -6.99 -10.90
N ALA A 185 11.55 -6.48 -9.98
CA ALA A 185 12.53 -5.44 -10.31
C ALA A 185 13.58 -5.91 -11.32
N LEU A 186 13.95 -7.19 -11.30
CA LEU A 186 14.85 -7.77 -12.29
C LEU A 186 14.15 -7.88 -13.66
N ILE A 187 12.93 -8.42 -13.69
CA ILE A 187 12.12 -8.54 -14.92
C ILE A 187 11.89 -7.16 -15.53
N ASP A 188 11.43 -6.19 -14.75
CA ASP A 188 11.16 -4.82 -15.19
C ASP A 188 12.42 -4.14 -15.76
N LYS A 189 13.60 -4.41 -15.20
CA LYS A 189 14.88 -3.88 -15.69
C LYS A 189 15.22 -4.36 -17.09
N TYR A 190 14.81 -5.58 -17.45
CA TYR A 190 15.14 -6.22 -18.73
C TYR A 190 13.95 -6.32 -19.69
N HIS A 191 12.74 -5.97 -19.26
CA HIS A 191 11.50 -6.09 -20.03
C HIS A 191 11.59 -5.40 -21.40
N PHE A 192 12.16 -4.19 -21.45
CA PHE A 192 12.33 -3.41 -22.68
C PHE A 192 13.73 -3.48 -23.28
N LYS A 193 14.64 -4.28 -22.69
CA LYS A 193 16.02 -4.43 -23.18
C LYS A 193 16.18 -5.55 -24.20
N ALA A 194 15.09 -6.22 -24.57
CA ALA A 194 15.12 -7.22 -25.63
C ALA A 194 15.63 -6.61 -26.96
N THR A 195 15.34 -5.34 -27.22
CA THR A 195 15.84 -4.58 -28.39
C THR A 195 17.33 -4.32 -28.33
N ASP A 196 17.96 -4.32 -27.15
CA ASP A 196 19.42 -4.13 -26.99
C ASP A 196 20.19 -5.36 -27.50
N PHE A 197 19.52 -6.52 -27.68
CA PHE A 197 20.13 -7.72 -28.26
C PHE A 197 20.10 -7.73 -29.78
N GLN A 198 19.49 -6.73 -30.43
CA GLN A 198 19.53 -6.61 -31.88
C GLN A 198 20.86 -5.96 -32.30
N PRO A 199 21.67 -6.63 -33.15
CA PRO A 199 22.87 -6.01 -33.67
C PRO A 199 22.51 -4.79 -34.52
N HIS A 200 23.24 -3.69 -34.35
CA HIS A 200 23.01 -2.48 -35.14
C HIS A 200 23.51 -2.66 -36.58
N ALA A 201 22.68 -2.27 -37.55
CA ALA A 201 23.09 -2.25 -38.94
C ALA A 201 24.24 -1.25 -39.13
N THR A 202 25.31 -1.68 -39.78
CA THR A 202 26.44 -0.82 -40.14
C THR A 202 26.54 -0.69 -41.66
N HIS A 203 27.30 0.29 -42.16
CA HIS A 203 27.55 0.42 -43.59
C HIS A 203 28.21 -0.85 -44.19
N GLU A 204 29.01 -1.57 -43.39
CA GLU A 204 29.68 -2.80 -43.79
C GLU A 204 28.79 -4.06 -43.65
N ASN A 205 27.80 -4.02 -42.74
CA ASN A 205 26.84 -5.09 -42.55
C ASN A 205 25.42 -4.51 -42.35
N PRO A 206 24.73 -4.17 -43.44
CA PRO A 206 23.42 -3.53 -43.37
C PRO A 206 22.32 -4.46 -42.87
N THR A 207 22.55 -5.78 -42.89
CA THR A 207 21.59 -6.81 -42.43
C THR A 207 22.27 -7.77 -41.46
N PRO A 208 22.57 -7.33 -40.23
CA PRO A 208 23.26 -8.18 -39.28
C PRO A 208 22.35 -9.32 -38.80
N THR A 209 22.85 -10.55 -38.88
CA THR A 209 22.13 -11.75 -38.43
C THR A 209 22.00 -11.76 -36.91
N ASN A 210 20.78 -11.95 -36.41
CA ASN A 210 20.52 -12.12 -34.99
C ASN A 210 20.30 -13.61 -34.67
N HIS A 211 21.12 -14.16 -33.77
CA HIS A 211 20.99 -15.54 -33.28
C HIS A 211 20.25 -15.65 -31.94
N PHE A 212 19.75 -14.53 -31.42
CA PHE A 212 19.00 -14.49 -30.18
C PHE A 212 17.59 -15.05 -30.36
N ASP A 213 17.24 -16.06 -29.56
CA ASP A 213 15.90 -16.64 -29.53
C ASP A 213 15.00 -15.84 -28.58
N PHE A 214 14.19 -14.95 -29.16
CA PHE A 214 13.22 -14.15 -28.42
C PHE A 214 12.10 -14.99 -27.79
N GLY A 215 11.81 -16.18 -28.33
CA GLY A 215 10.83 -17.11 -27.77
C GLY A 215 11.31 -17.68 -26.44
N VAL A 216 12.52 -18.22 -26.42
CA VAL A 216 13.16 -18.75 -25.19
C VAL A 216 13.35 -17.64 -24.15
N TRP A 217 13.72 -16.43 -24.58
CA TRP A 217 13.82 -15.28 -23.68
C TRP A 217 12.48 -14.94 -23.04
N ASN A 218 11.41 -14.83 -23.84
CA ASN A 218 10.07 -14.52 -23.33
C ASN A 218 9.57 -15.61 -22.38
N ASP A 219 9.75 -16.88 -22.73
CA ASP A 219 9.36 -18.01 -21.87
C ASP A 219 10.11 -18.01 -20.53
N THR A 220 11.39 -17.61 -20.55
CA THR A 220 12.20 -17.46 -19.33
C THR A 220 11.66 -16.34 -18.44
N GLN A 221 11.33 -15.18 -19.02
CA GLN A 221 10.74 -14.05 -18.28
C GLN A 221 9.35 -14.41 -17.71
N GLU A 222 8.51 -15.08 -18.50
CA GLU A 222 7.20 -15.56 -18.05
C GLU A 222 7.34 -16.57 -16.90
N THR A 223 8.24 -17.54 -17.01
CA THR A 223 8.49 -18.53 -15.95
C THR A 223 8.99 -17.87 -14.67
N ALA A 224 9.91 -16.91 -14.79
CA ALA A 224 10.41 -16.14 -13.65
C ALA A 224 9.28 -15.32 -12.99
N PHE A 225 8.43 -14.68 -13.80
CA PHE A 225 7.25 -13.97 -13.33
C PHE A 225 6.31 -14.88 -12.54
N TYR A 226 5.98 -16.06 -13.09
CA TYR A 226 5.08 -17.01 -12.45
C TYR A 226 5.60 -17.47 -11.10
N ARG A 227 6.88 -17.85 -11.04
CA ARG A 227 7.53 -18.30 -9.80
C ARG A 227 7.55 -17.20 -8.74
N ALA A 228 7.84 -15.96 -9.15
CA ALA A 228 7.88 -14.82 -8.24
C ALA A 228 6.53 -14.49 -7.60
N THR A 229 5.44 -14.81 -8.29
CA THR A 229 4.06 -14.43 -7.92
C THR A 229 3.25 -15.60 -7.35
N ILE A 230 3.84 -16.79 -7.19
CA ILE A 230 3.16 -17.96 -6.60
C ILE A 230 2.60 -17.63 -5.22
N SER A 231 3.42 -17.03 -4.36
CA SER A 231 3.03 -16.76 -2.97
C SER A 231 1.96 -15.69 -2.86
N THR A 232 2.01 -14.67 -3.72
CA THR A 232 0.99 -13.61 -3.74
C THR A 232 -0.29 -14.07 -4.41
N GLY A 233 -0.21 -14.99 -5.38
CA GLY A 233 -1.34 -15.38 -6.23
C GLY A 233 -1.62 -14.39 -7.37
N TRP A 234 -0.76 -13.40 -7.61
CA TRP A 234 -1.05 -12.37 -8.62
C TRP A 234 -0.87 -12.91 -10.04
N ASN A 235 -1.91 -12.82 -10.89
CA ASN A 235 -1.89 -13.35 -12.26
C ASN A 235 -1.32 -12.37 -13.31
N GLY A 236 -0.86 -11.19 -12.91
CA GLY A 236 -0.26 -10.21 -13.84
C GLY A 236 -1.23 -9.64 -14.87
N ARG A 237 -2.54 -9.71 -14.60
CA ARG A 237 -3.63 -9.41 -15.54
C ARG A 237 -3.59 -10.21 -16.85
N LYS A 238 -2.90 -11.36 -16.85
CA LYS A 238 -2.87 -12.31 -17.96
C LYS A 238 -3.87 -13.43 -17.68
N TYR A 239 -5.03 -13.39 -18.35
CA TYR A 239 -6.10 -14.38 -18.18
C TYR A 239 -6.19 -15.38 -19.36
N ASP A 240 -5.69 -15.03 -20.54
CA ASP A 240 -5.85 -15.84 -21.76
C ASP A 240 -4.60 -16.66 -22.13
N SER A 241 -3.91 -17.21 -21.14
CA SER A 241 -2.72 -18.02 -21.43
C SER A 241 -3.12 -19.46 -21.75
N LEU A 242 -2.92 -19.89 -23.01
CA LEU A 242 -3.01 -21.31 -23.41
C LEU A 242 -2.12 -22.25 -22.57
N LYS A 243 -1.18 -21.69 -21.80
CA LYS A 243 -0.25 -22.42 -20.93
C LYS A 243 -0.83 -22.70 -19.53
N ARG A 244 -2.07 -22.33 -19.24
CA ARG A 244 -2.69 -22.46 -17.90
C ARG A 244 -4.08 -23.06 -17.97
N SER A 245 -4.41 -23.84 -16.95
CA SER A 245 -5.76 -24.33 -16.71
C SER A 245 -6.55 -23.36 -15.83
N ASP A 246 -7.87 -23.29 -16.01
CA ASP A 246 -8.77 -22.51 -15.15
C ASP A 246 -8.63 -22.86 -13.66
N PHE A 247 -8.38 -24.13 -13.35
CA PHE A 247 -8.10 -24.61 -11.99
C PHE A 247 -6.94 -23.87 -11.33
N PHE A 248 -5.82 -23.73 -12.06
CA PHE A 248 -4.63 -23.01 -11.61
C PHE A 248 -4.92 -21.52 -11.37
N ASP A 249 -5.64 -20.88 -12.29
CA ASP A 249 -5.96 -19.46 -12.15
C ASP A 249 -6.93 -19.20 -10.98
N CYS A 250 -7.89 -20.10 -10.73
CA CYS A 250 -8.78 -20.03 -9.57
C CYS A 250 -8.03 -20.13 -8.23
N HIS A 251 -7.08 -21.07 -8.10
CA HIS A 251 -6.26 -21.18 -6.88
C HIS A 251 -5.45 -19.91 -6.60
N ARG A 252 -4.88 -19.32 -7.66
CA ARG A 252 -4.11 -18.08 -7.54
C ARG A 252 -5.00 -16.91 -7.18
N LEU A 253 -6.18 -16.83 -7.77
CA LEU A 253 -7.19 -15.83 -7.48
C LEU A 253 -7.60 -15.89 -6.00
N ILE A 254 -7.97 -17.08 -5.50
CA ILE A 254 -8.27 -17.35 -4.07
C ILE A 254 -7.14 -16.84 -3.17
N ARG A 255 -5.90 -17.25 -3.46
CA ARG A 255 -4.71 -16.84 -2.70
C ARG A 255 -4.49 -15.33 -2.72
N PHE A 256 -4.66 -14.69 -3.86
CA PHE A 256 -4.49 -13.25 -4.02
C PHE A 256 -5.46 -12.49 -3.13
N ARG A 257 -6.75 -12.81 -3.21
CA ARG A 257 -7.75 -12.16 -2.35
C ARG A 257 -7.53 -12.45 -0.90
N ARG A 258 -7.19 -13.68 -0.54
CA ARG A 258 -6.87 -14.06 0.85
C ARG A 258 -5.80 -13.14 1.43
N ASN A 259 -4.73 -12.89 0.68
CA ASN A 259 -3.64 -11.99 1.09
C ASN A 259 -4.12 -10.54 1.22
N GLN A 260 -5.01 -10.06 0.35
CA GLN A 260 -5.63 -8.73 0.49
C GLN A 260 -6.50 -8.64 1.75
N LEU A 261 -7.32 -9.65 2.03
CA LEU A 261 -8.18 -9.66 3.23
C LEU A 261 -7.35 -9.70 4.51
N LEU A 262 -6.26 -10.49 4.53
CA LEU A 262 -5.31 -10.47 5.64
C LEU A 262 -4.69 -9.09 5.87
N LEU A 263 -4.37 -8.36 4.80
CA LEU A 263 -3.87 -6.98 4.93
C LEU A 263 -4.96 -6.06 5.49
N ARG A 264 -6.19 -6.13 4.96
CA ARG A 264 -7.34 -5.34 5.43
C ARG A 264 -7.59 -5.54 6.92
N ASP A 265 -7.69 -6.80 7.34
CA ASP A 265 -8.05 -7.16 8.72
C ASP A 265 -6.94 -6.74 9.70
N ASP A 266 -5.68 -6.85 9.29
CA ASP A 266 -4.56 -6.35 10.08
C ASP A 266 -4.54 -4.81 10.17
N ILE A 267 -4.86 -4.09 9.08
CA ILE A 267 -4.99 -2.62 9.12
C ILE A 267 -6.12 -2.21 10.07
N LEU A 268 -7.29 -2.87 10.02
CA LEU A 268 -8.42 -2.60 10.91
C LEU A 268 -8.06 -2.83 12.39
N ASN A 269 -7.32 -3.90 12.67
CA ASN A 269 -6.82 -4.17 14.02
C ASN A 269 -5.82 -3.10 14.47
N GLN A 270 -4.84 -2.73 13.63
CA GLN A 270 -3.91 -1.65 13.93
C GLN A 270 -4.63 -0.30 14.16
N LEU A 271 -5.66 -0.01 13.36
CA LEU A 271 -6.48 1.19 13.50
C LEU A 271 -7.20 1.20 14.86
N SER A 272 -7.78 0.08 15.25
CA SER A 272 -8.43 -0.09 16.56
C SER A 272 -7.47 0.20 17.72
N VAL A 273 -6.25 -0.35 17.66
CA VAL A 273 -5.21 -0.15 18.67
C VAL A 273 -4.75 1.31 18.72
N GLU A 274 -4.47 1.92 17.58
CA GLU A 274 -3.95 3.28 17.50
C GLU A 274 -5.01 4.33 17.86
N LEU A 275 -6.26 4.16 17.44
CA LEU A 275 -7.36 5.03 17.86
C LEU A 275 -7.65 4.88 19.35
N SER A 276 -7.60 3.67 19.90
CA SER A 276 -7.72 3.46 21.35
C SER A 276 -6.60 4.17 22.11
N ARG A 277 -5.36 4.10 21.59
CA ARG A 277 -4.20 4.79 22.18
C ARG A 277 -4.38 6.31 22.19
N ILE A 278 -4.83 6.90 21.09
CA ILE A 278 -5.05 8.34 20.99
C ILE A 278 -6.24 8.77 21.83
N GLY A 279 -7.33 8.00 21.78
CA GLY A 279 -8.55 8.32 22.51
C GLY A 279 -8.38 8.34 24.03
N LYS A 280 -7.40 7.59 24.56
CA LYS A 280 -6.98 7.69 25.97
C LYS A 280 -6.48 9.07 26.39
N GLY A 281 -6.10 9.92 25.42
CA GLY A 281 -5.78 11.33 25.66
C GLY A 281 -7.00 12.21 25.92
N TYR A 282 -8.20 11.77 25.53
CA TYR A 282 -9.47 12.48 25.80
C TYR A 282 -10.24 11.84 26.96
N THR A 283 -10.42 10.50 26.93
CA THR A 283 -11.13 9.75 27.98
C THR A 283 -10.23 8.65 28.54
N ALA A 284 -9.94 8.70 29.84
CA ALA A 284 -9.14 7.69 30.50
C ALA A 284 -9.81 6.30 30.35
N GLY A 285 -9.04 5.31 29.88
CA GLY A 285 -9.57 3.95 29.65
C GLY A 285 -10.37 3.79 28.35
N PHE A 286 -10.38 4.77 27.45
CA PHE A 286 -11.01 4.65 26.13
C PHE A 286 -10.51 3.43 25.35
N SER A 287 -11.45 2.76 24.69
CA SER A 287 -11.20 1.66 23.76
C SER A 287 -12.18 1.67 22.61
N VAL A 288 -11.68 1.33 21.42
CA VAL A 288 -12.48 1.11 20.22
C VAL A 288 -11.95 -0.12 19.48
N GLU A 289 -12.88 -0.96 19.04
CA GLU A 289 -12.63 -2.12 18.18
C GLU A 289 -13.40 -1.92 16.87
N ILE A 290 -12.68 -1.95 15.76
CA ILE A 290 -13.21 -1.84 14.40
C ILE A 290 -12.95 -3.17 13.69
N SER A 291 -14.02 -3.80 13.21
CA SER A 291 -13.95 -5.08 12.49
C SER A 291 -14.89 -5.06 11.29
N GLY A 292 -14.65 -5.94 10.31
CA GLY A 292 -15.58 -6.11 9.20
C GLY A 292 -16.84 -6.86 9.62
N THR A 293 -17.99 -6.51 9.04
CA THR A 293 -19.23 -7.27 9.21
C THR A 293 -19.30 -8.47 8.26
N GLU A 294 -20.33 -9.32 8.43
CA GLU A 294 -20.61 -10.44 7.53
C GLU A 294 -20.86 -10.03 6.06
N LYS A 295 -21.10 -8.74 5.81
CA LYS A 295 -21.21 -8.19 4.45
C LYS A 295 -19.87 -8.09 3.74
N LEU A 296 -18.77 -8.12 4.47
CA LEU A 296 -17.44 -8.10 3.89
C LEU A 296 -16.91 -9.53 3.69
N PRO A 297 -16.19 -9.80 2.58
CA PRO A 297 -15.52 -11.07 2.37
C PRO A 297 -14.63 -11.44 3.56
N SER A 298 -14.62 -12.71 3.94
CA SER A 298 -13.82 -13.25 5.05
C SER A 298 -12.73 -14.21 4.56
N VAL A 299 -11.63 -14.29 5.31
CA VAL A 299 -10.55 -15.25 5.05
C VAL A 299 -11.05 -16.69 5.23
N ALA A 300 -11.90 -16.94 6.24
CA ALA A 300 -12.44 -18.27 6.52
C ALA A 300 -13.24 -18.83 5.33
N HIS A 301 -14.05 -18.00 4.69
CA HIS A 301 -14.80 -18.44 3.50
C HIS A 301 -13.87 -18.73 2.31
N LEU A 302 -12.80 -17.96 2.14
CA LEU A 302 -11.80 -18.25 1.10
C LEU A 302 -11.01 -19.54 1.39
N ASP A 303 -10.73 -19.83 2.65
CA ASP A 303 -10.06 -21.08 3.05
C ASP A 303 -10.97 -22.28 2.80
N GLU A 304 -12.27 -22.16 3.08
CA GLU A 304 -13.27 -23.18 2.72
C GLU A 304 -13.39 -23.35 1.20
N LEU A 305 -13.48 -22.24 0.46
CA LEU A 305 -13.58 -22.25 -1.00
C LEU A 305 -12.36 -22.92 -1.63
N ALA A 306 -11.16 -22.70 -1.08
CA ALA A 306 -9.94 -23.38 -1.51
C ALA A 306 -10.04 -24.90 -1.34
N VAL A 307 -10.48 -25.36 -0.16
CA VAL A 307 -10.63 -26.80 0.13
C VAL A 307 -11.70 -27.45 -0.74
N ARG A 308 -12.80 -26.75 -1.01
CA ARG A 308 -13.86 -27.25 -1.90
C ARG A 308 -13.39 -27.29 -3.36
N LEU A 309 -12.60 -26.32 -3.81
CA LEU A 309 -11.98 -26.33 -5.14
C LEU A 309 -11.00 -27.51 -5.29
N ASP A 310 -10.15 -27.77 -4.30
CA ASP A 310 -9.23 -28.93 -4.28
C ASP A 310 -9.96 -30.28 -4.38
N ARG A 311 -11.21 -30.33 -3.90
CA ARG A 311 -12.08 -31.52 -3.95
C ARG A 311 -12.98 -31.57 -5.18
N GLU A 312 -12.84 -30.61 -6.10
CA GLU A 312 -13.68 -30.47 -7.29
C GLU A 312 -15.19 -30.29 -6.96
N GLN A 313 -15.50 -29.75 -5.78
CA GLN A 313 -16.87 -29.56 -5.27
C GLN A 313 -17.45 -28.18 -5.62
N VAL A 314 -16.71 -27.36 -6.37
CA VAL A 314 -17.02 -25.97 -6.71
C VAL A 314 -16.67 -25.75 -8.18
N GLY A 315 -17.57 -25.12 -8.93
CA GLY A 315 -17.28 -24.71 -10.30
C GLY A 315 -16.43 -23.45 -10.36
N PHE A 316 -15.63 -23.28 -11.41
CA PHE A 316 -14.81 -22.07 -11.60
C PHE A 316 -15.63 -20.78 -11.59
N ASN A 317 -16.87 -20.82 -12.11
CA ASN A 317 -17.79 -19.70 -12.09
C ASN A 317 -18.17 -19.26 -10.66
N GLU A 318 -18.28 -20.18 -9.70
CA GLU A 318 -18.57 -19.83 -8.30
C GLU A 318 -17.39 -19.09 -7.66
N VAL A 319 -16.15 -19.50 -7.98
CA VAL A 319 -14.95 -18.75 -7.60
C VAL A 319 -14.96 -17.38 -8.26
N ILE A 320 -15.09 -17.29 -9.58
CA ILE A 320 -15.11 -16.02 -10.30
C ILE A 320 -16.23 -15.11 -9.81
N ASP A 321 -17.42 -15.63 -9.51
CA ASP A 321 -18.55 -14.84 -9.02
C ASP A 321 -18.31 -14.32 -7.60
N TYR A 322 -17.74 -15.13 -6.71
CA TYR A 322 -17.25 -14.63 -5.41
C TYR A 322 -16.19 -13.53 -5.60
N PHE A 323 -15.50 -13.54 -6.73
CA PHE A 323 -14.41 -12.62 -7.05
C PHE A 323 -14.80 -11.34 -7.81
N TYR A 324 -15.91 -11.33 -8.53
CA TYR A 324 -16.32 -10.20 -9.36
C TYR A 324 -17.75 -9.72 -9.10
N LYS A 325 -18.62 -10.58 -8.54
CA LYS A 325 -20.02 -10.26 -8.24
C LYS A 325 -20.31 -10.14 -6.73
N GLY A 326 -19.53 -10.83 -5.90
CA GLY A 326 -19.60 -10.81 -4.44
C GLY A 326 -19.00 -9.58 -3.77
#